data_AF-A0A512DUZ1-F1
#
_entry.id   AF-A0A512DUZ1-F1
#
_cell.length_a   1.000
_cell.length_b   1.000
_cell.length_c   1.000
_cell.angle_alpha   90.00
_cell.angle_beta   90.00
_cell.angle_gamma   90.00
#
_symmetry.space_group_name_H-M   'P 1'
#
loop_
_entity.id
_entity.type
_entity.pdbx_description
1 polymer ?
#
loop_
_entity_poly.entity_id
_entity_poly.type
_entity_poly.pdbx_seq_one_letter_code
_entity_poly.pdbx_strand_id
1 'polypeptide(L)'
;MSVPISTEKRALTAKEFEVVEQTHYPAICELSREALSDSLKLLREYRRKARDRAQQQRREMRGKAEPRGTVAASDNTGTERKGEILSGALKRVNRELARIRKAEKPNGQGDYARRALELKRENRVRHHPSSGRTANRSMTMVENPEPTVSVDPREIGRVSQAVKAGQARRDSN
;
A
#
# COMPACT_ATOMS: atom_id res chain seq x y z
N MET A 1 15.64 6.50 12.63
CA MET A 1 16.77 7.37 12.97
C MET A 1 16.29 8.80 12.93
N SER A 2 16.12 9.43 14.10
CA SER A 2 15.93 10.88 14.18
C SER A 2 17.31 11.53 14.25
N VAL A 3 17.56 12.51 13.40
CA VAL A 3 18.81 13.26 13.35
C VAL A 3 18.54 14.59 14.06
N PRO A 4 19.36 15.03 15.03
CA PRO A 4 19.07 16.26 15.76
C PRO A 4 19.15 17.48 14.83
N ILE A 5 18.27 18.46 15.04
CA ILE A 5 18.14 19.66 14.17
C ILE A 5 19.48 20.39 14.01
N SER A 6 20.29 20.45 15.08
CA SER A 6 21.64 21.05 15.03
C SER A 6 22.55 20.38 14.01
N THR A 7 22.47 19.06 13.86
CA THR A 7 23.25 18.31 12.86
C THR A 7 22.65 18.44 11.46
N GLU A 8 21.33 18.57 11.34
CA GLU A 8 20.68 18.88 10.05
C GLU A 8 21.14 20.24 9.52
N LYS A 9 21.16 21.27 10.37
CA LYS A 9 21.62 22.62 10.02
C LYS A 9 23.09 22.68 9.59
N ARG A 10 23.94 21.83 10.15
CA ARG A 10 25.36 21.72 9.74
C ARG A 10 25.55 20.98 8.41
N ALA A 11 24.72 19.99 8.14
CA ALA A 11 24.88 19.11 6.96
C ALA A 11 24.19 19.66 5.70
N LEU A 12 23.18 20.51 5.86
CA LEU A 12 22.37 21.04 4.78
C LEU A 12 22.76 22.48 4.43
N THR A 13 22.48 22.88 3.18
CA THR A 13 22.51 24.30 2.80
C THR A 13 21.29 25.03 3.38
N ALA A 14 21.36 26.37 3.50
CA ALA A 14 20.25 27.16 4.07
C ALA A 14 18.89 26.85 3.42
N LYS A 15 18.83 26.85 2.08
CA LYS A 15 17.62 26.54 1.32
C LYS A 15 17.11 25.10 1.54
N GLU A 16 18.01 24.13 1.64
CA GLU A 16 17.62 22.75 1.91
C GLU A 16 17.12 22.58 3.35
N PHE A 17 17.75 23.29 4.30
CA PHE A 17 17.36 23.28 5.70
C PHE A 17 15.98 23.90 5.90
N GLU A 18 15.67 25.03 5.27
CA GLU A 18 14.33 25.65 5.33
C GLU A 18 13.22 24.66 4.94
N VAL A 19 13.42 23.91 3.85
CA VAL A 19 12.44 22.90 3.41
C VAL A 19 12.37 21.73 4.40
N VAL A 20 13.50 21.29 4.96
CA VAL A 20 13.53 20.19 5.94
C VAL A 20 12.90 20.61 7.27
N GLU A 21 13.08 21.85 7.69
CA GLU A 21 12.53 22.43 8.91
C GLU A 21 11.01 22.39 8.92
N GLN A 22 10.38 22.74 7.79
CA GLN A 22 8.92 22.66 7.60
C GLN A 22 8.36 21.23 7.74
N THR A 23 9.19 20.19 7.57
CA THR A 23 8.75 18.79 7.71
C THR A 23 8.79 18.27 9.14
N HIS A 24 9.29 19.04 10.10
CA HIS A 24 9.28 18.63 11.49
C HIS A 24 7.90 18.80 12.13
N TYR A 25 7.64 17.98 13.14
CA TYR A 25 6.47 18.14 13.98
C TYR A 25 6.69 19.33 14.94
N PRO A 26 5.70 20.20 15.21
CA PRO A 26 4.29 20.12 14.77
C PRO A 26 4.00 20.77 13.40
N ALA A 27 4.91 21.58 12.86
CA ALA A 27 4.69 22.40 11.66
C ALA A 27 4.14 21.63 10.45
N ILE A 28 4.60 20.38 10.25
CA ILE A 28 4.14 19.54 9.15
C ILE A 28 2.63 19.28 9.14
N CYS A 29 1.98 19.30 10.31
CA CYS A 29 0.54 19.07 10.44
C CYS A 29 -0.31 20.28 10.04
N GLU A 30 0.28 21.48 10.01
CA GLU A 30 -0.40 22.72 9.63
C GLU A 30 -0.34 22.97 8.11
N LEU A 31 0.50 22.21 7.40
CA LEU A 31 0.68 22.35 5.95
C LEU A 31 -0.52 21.77 5.18
N SER A 32 -0.93 22.51 4.14
CA SER A 32 -1.92 22.02 3.19
C SER A 32 -1.40 20.84 2.38
N ARG A 33 -2.31 20.04 1.82
CA ARG A 33 -1.96 18.92 0.93
C ARG A 33 -1.11 19.36 -0.26
N GLU A 34 -1.38 20.54 -0.81
CA GLU A 34 -0.64 21.12 -1.93
C GLU A 34 0.79 21.48 -1.50
N ALA A 35 0.94 22.19 -0.37
CA ALA A 35 2.24 22.55 0.18
C ALA A 35 3.10 21.32 0.51
N LEU A 36 2.49 20.26 1.05
CA LEU A 36 3.16 18.97 1.26
C LEU A 36 3.60 18.32 -0.06
N SER A 37 2.80 18.46 -1.13
CA SER A 37 3.14 17.91 -2.44
C SER A 37 4.29 18.66 -3.11
N ASP A 38 4.40 19.98 -2.94
CA ASP A 38 5.49 20.78 -3.48
C ASP A 38 6.78 20.57 -2.68
N SER A 39 6.69 20.52 -1.36
CA SER A 39 7.79 20.11 -0.48
C SER A 39 8.31 18.73 -0.86
N LEU A 40 7.42 17.78 -1.19
CA LEU A 40 7.80 16.44 -1.65
C LEU A 40 8.61 16.47 -2.95
N LYS A 41 8.24 17.32 -3.93
CA LYS A 41 8.98 17.47 -5.19
C LYS A 41 10.38 17.99 -4.93
N LEU A 42 10.50 19.09 -4.17
CA LEU A 42 11.78 19.71 -3.84
C LEU A 42 12.72 18.74 -3.10
N LEU A 43 12.19 18.06 -2.07
CA LEU A 43 12.98 17.08 -1.31
C LEU A 43 13.45 15.90 -2.15
N ARG A 44 12.66 15.46 -3.14
CA ARG A 44 13.08 14.40 -4.09
C ARG A 44 14.23 14.87 -4.96
N GLU A 45 14.18 16.10 -5.46
CA GLU A 45 15.26 16.69 -6.25
C GLU A 45 16.54 16.84 -5.44
N TYR A 46 16.46 17.41 -4.23
CA TYR A 46 17.61 17.57 -3.36
C TYR A 46 18.23 16.22 -2.99
N ARG A 47 17.40 15.23 -2.64
CA ARG A 47 17.89 13.88 -2.36
C ARG A 47 18.55 13.25 -3.57
N ARG A 48 17.96 13.40 -4.77
CA ARG A 48 18.53 12.88 -6.01
C ARG A 48 19.91 13.51 -6.26
N LYS A 49 20.02 14.83 -6.17
CA LYS A 49 21.29 15.57 -6.31
C LYS A 49 22.33 15.12 -5.29
N ALA A 50 21.94 14.91 -4.03
CA ALA A 50 22.84 14.42 -2.98
C ALA A 50 23.32 12.98 -3.28
N ARG A 51 22.40 12.09 -3.67
CA ARG A 51 22.73 10.71 -4.06
C ARG A 51 23.69 10.67 -5.24
N ASP A 52 23.41 11.44 -6.29
CA ASP A 52 24.23 11.45 -7.50
C ASP A 52 25.63 11.97 -7.19
N ARG A 53 25.76 13.01 -6.35
CA ARG A 53 27.06 13.48 -5.85
C ARG A 53 27.78 12.42 -5.01
N ALA A 54 27.10 11.75 -4.08
CA ALA A 54 27.71 10.70 -3.26
C ALA A 54 28.21 9.52 -4.10
N GLN A 55 27.47 9.15 -5.15
CA GLN A 55 27.87 8.12 -6.10
C GLN A 55 29.06 8.54 -6.96
N GLN A 56 29.08 9.79 -7.42
CA GLN A 56 30.21 10.36 -8.16
C GLN A 56 31.47 10.35 -7.29
N GLN A 57 31.42 10.92 -6.08
CA GLN A 57 32.55 10.93 -5.14
C GLN A 57 33.05 9.50 -4.85
N ARG A 58 32.13 8.54 -4.70
CA ARG A 58 32.49 7.13 -4.53
C ARG A 58 33.22 6.53 -5.73
N ARG A 59 32.90 6.97 -6.95
CA ARG A 59 33.60 6.53 -8.16
C ARG A 59 34.96 7.21 -8.31
N GLU A 60 35.06 8.51 -7.99
CA GLU A 60 36.31 9.26 -7.97
C GLU A 60 37.32 8.65 -6.99
N MET A 61 36.89 8.36 -5.74
CA MET A 61 37.72 7.65 -4.74
C MET A 61 38.25 6.30 -5.24
N ARG A 62 37.55 5.66 -6.16
CA ARG A 62 37.93 4.37 -6.75
C ARG A 62 38.75 4.51 -8.04
N GLY A 63 39.04 5.72 -8.49
CA GLY A 63 39.67 6.00 -9.79
C GLY A 63 38.82 5.59 -10.99
N LYS A 64 37.50 5.48 -10.81
CA LYS A 64 36.55 5.02 -11.86
C LYS A 64 35.78 6.15 -12.53
N ALA A 65 36.04 7.38 -12.13
CA ALA A 65 35.45 8.58 -12.71
C ALA A 65 36.45 9.71 -12.59
N GLU A 66 36.46 10.59 -13.60
CA GLU A 66 37.24 11.82 -13.56
C GLU A 66 36.79 12.70 -12.39
N PRO A 67 37.74 13.30 -11.64
CA PRO A 67 37.42 14.28 -10.61
C PRO A 67 36.59 15.43 -11.17
N ARG A 68 35.50 15.76 -10.48
CA ARG A 68 34.78 17.00 -10.78
C ARG A 68 35.55 18.27 -10.37
N GLY A 69 36.47 18.14 -9.42
CA GLY A 69 37.33 19.22 -8.94
C GLY A 69 38.76 19.08 -9.43
N THR A 70 39.67 19.88 -8.87
CA THR A 70 41.11 19.78 -9.15
C THR A 70 41.72 18.48 -8.62
N VAL A 71 41.10 17.88 -7.60
CA VAL A 71 41.52 16.62 -6.98
C VAL A 71 40.30 15.71 -6.82
N ALA A 72 40.52 14.40 -6.92
CA ALA A 72 39.49 13.39 -6.63
C ALA A 72 38.96 13.56 -5.21
N ALA A 73 37.67 13.28 -5.00
CA ALA A 73 37.12 13.21 -3.65
C ALA A 73 37.88 12.19 -2.80
N SER A 74 38.21 12.57 -1.55
CA SER A 74 38.84 11.68 -0.56
C SER A 74 37.83 11.01 0.39
N ASP A 75 36.65 11.61 0.54
CA ASP A 75 35.56 11.11 1.37
C ASP A 75 34.19 11.51 0.77
N ASN A 76 33.15 10.72 1.09
CA ASN A 76 31.77 10.98 0.73
C ASN A 76 30.79 10.93 1.93
N THR A 77 31.26 10.74 3.16
CA THR A 77 30.41 10.59 4.37
C THR A 77 29.43 11.75 4.56
N GLY A 78 29.88 13.00 4.38
CA GLY A 78 29.02 14.18 4.51
C GLY A 78 27.88 14.22 3.49
N THR A 79 28.16 13.82 2.25
CA THR A 79 27.14 13.76 1.19
C THR A 79 26.15 12.62 1.41
N GLU A 80 26.62 11.49 1.92
CA GLU A 80 25.76 10.38 2.33
C GLU A 80 24.85 10.79 3.50
N ARG A 81 25.42 11.42 4.52
CA ARG A 81 24.67 11.93 5.68
C ARG A 81 23.59 12.93 5.28
N LYS A 82 23.91 13.84 4.36
CA LYS A 82 22.94 14.75 3.73
C LYS A 82 21.81 13.98 3.04
N GLY A 83 22.15 12.93 2.28
CA GLY A 83 21.16 12.04 1.65
C GLY A 83 20.25 11.32 2.66
N GLU A 84 20.77 10.91 3.81
CA GLU A 84 20.01 10.30 4.91
C GLU A 84 19.00 11.29 5.51
N ILE A 85 19.43 12.52 5.80
CA ILE A 85 18.57 13.58 6.35
C ILE A 85 17.41 13.87 5.40
N LEU A 86 17.70 14.08 4.11
CA LEU A 86 16.69 14.33 3.08
C LEU A 86 15.73 13.13 2.91
N SER A 87 16.24 11.91 3.07
CA SER A 87 15.41 10.70 3.06
C SER A 87 14.49 10.63 4.30
N GLY A 88 14.95 11.09 5.45
CA GLY A 88 14.15 11.24 6.67
C GLY A 88 13.00 12.23 6.48
N ALA A 89 13.30 13.43 5.96
CA ALA A 89 12.29 14.44 5.64
C ALA A 89 11.23 13.93 4.66
N LEU A 90 11.65 13.24 3.59
CA LEU A 90 10.73 12.60 2.65
C LEU A 90 9.81 11.57 3.32
N LYS A 91 10.32 10.77 4.26
CA LYS A 91 9.49 9.81 5.00
C LYS A 91 8.43 10.52 5.85
N ARG A 92 8.76 11.65 6.47
CA ARG A 92 7.80 12.47 7.24
C ARG A 92 6.68 13.00 6.34
N VAL A 93 7.02 13.64 5.22
CA VAL A 93 6.04 14.18 4.27
C VAL A 93 5.14 13.09 3.67
N ASN A 94 5.70 11.95 3.27
CA ASN A 94 4.89 10.84 2.74
C ASN A 94 3.94 10.28 3.81
N ARG A 95 4.35 10.25 5.08
CA ARG A 95 3.49 9.81 6.18
C ARG A 95 2.33 10.78 6.40
N GLU A 96 2.58 12.09 6.35
CA GLU A 96 1.51 13.09 6.51
C GLU A 96 0.54 13.07 5.33
N LEU A 97 1.04 12.97 4.10
CA LEU A 97 0.18 12.77 2.93
C LEU A 97 -0.65 11.48 3.02
N ALA A 98 -0.08 10.39 3.55
CA ALA A 98 -0.82 9.16 3.79
C ALA A 98 -1.89 9.32 4.88
N ARG A 99 -1.60 10.10 5.93
CA ARG A 99 -2.56 10.45 6.99
C ARG A 99 -3.73 11.24 6.43
N ILE A 100 -3.46 12.31 5.66
CA ILE A 100 -4.50 13.13 5.01
C ILE A 100 -5.36 12.25 4.09
N ARG A 101 -4.73 11.45 3.21
CA ARG A 101 -5.46 10.52 2.33
C ARG A 101 -6.30 9.49 3.08
N LYS A 102 -5.85 9.05 4.26
CA LYS A 102 -6.62 8.12 5.10
C LYS A 102 -7.82 8.83 5.73
N ALA A 103 -7.67 10.08 6.13
CA ALA A 103 -8.75 10.90 6.68
C ALA A 103 -9.80 11.28 5.62
N GLU A 104 -9.37 11.54 4.38
CA GLU A 104 -10.27 11.85 3.26
C GLU A 104 -11.09 10.64 2.76
N LYS A 105 -10.69 9.40 3.10
CA LYS A 105 -11.39 8.20 2.62
C LYS A 105 -12.76 8.10 3.29
N PRO A 106 -13.87 8.17 2.53
CA PRO A 106 -15.21 8.32 3.08
C PRO A 106 -15.75 7.06 3.77
N ASN A 107 -15.16 5.88 3.55
CA ASN A 107 -15.56 4.63 4.20
C ASN A 107 -14.35 3.69 4.32
N GLY A 108 -14.09 3.20 5.54
CA GLY A 108 -13.09 2.16 5.78
C GLY A 108 -13.64 0.77 5.44
N GLN A 109 -12.75 -0.24 5.33
CA GLN A 109 -13.16 -1.65 5.19
C GLN A 109 -14.15 -2.09 6.28
N GLY A 110 -14.03 -1.53 7.49
CA GLY A 110 -14.98 -1.78 8.57
C GLY A 110 -16.39 -1.22 8.31
N ASP A 111 -16.50 -0.08 7.62
CA ASP A 111 -17.81 0.51 7.30
C ASP A 111 -18.49 -0.26 6.16
N TYR A 112 -17.72 -0.73 5.17
CA TYR A 112 -18.21 -1.66 4.15
C TYR A 112 -18.66 -2.99 4.75
N ALA A 113 -17.90 -3.55 5.70
CA ALA A 113 -18.26 -4.78 6.39
C ALA A 113 -19.56 -4.62 7.20
N ARG A 114 -19.74 -3.48 7.88
CA ARG A 114 -20.99 -3.18 8.60
C ARG A 114 -22.18 -3.06 7.65
N ARG A 115 -22.04 -2.31 6.54
CA ARG A 115 -23.08 -2.23 5.50
C ARG A 115 -23.43 -3.59 4.90
N ALA A 116 -22.43 -4.42 4.58
CA ALA A 116 -22.66 -5.75 4.04
C ALA A 116 -23.39 -6.66 5.05
N LEU A 117 -23.06 -6.52 6.34
CA LEU A 117 -23.72 -7.24 7.42
C LEU A 117 -25.18 -6.78 7.57
N GLU A 118 -25.44 -5.47 7.54
CA GLU A 118 -26.78 -4.89 7.53
C GLU A 118 -27.62 -5.43 6.37
N LEU A 119 -27.10 -5.37 5.14
CA LEU A 119 -27.75 -5.94 3.95
C LEU A 119 -28.03 -7.44 4.11
N LYS A 120 -27.11 -8.21 4.69
CA LYS A 120 -27.30 -9.64 4.97
C LYS A 120 -28.39 -9.88 6.02
N ARG A 121 -28.50 -9.02 7.03
CA ARG A 121 -29.55 -9.09 8.06
C ARG A 121 -30.92 -8.73 7.49
N GLU A 122 -31.00 -7.69 6.67
CA GLU A 122 -32.22 -7.27 5.98
C GLU A 122 -32.73 -8.37 5.04
N ASN A 123 -31.84 -8.95 4.24
CA ASN A 123 -32.15 -10.07 3.35
C ASN A 123 -32.34 -11.42 4.08
N ARG A 124 -32.21 -11.46 5.42
CA ARG A 124 -32.45 -12.69 6.21
C ARG A 124 -33.93 -12.99 6.35
N VAL A 125 -34.81 -12.03 6.03
CA VAL A 125 -36.26 -12.26 6.00
C VAL A 125 -36.57 -13.20 4.84
N ARG A 126 -37.19 -14.34 5.15
CA ARG A 126 -37.61 -15.32 4.14
C ARG A 126 -38.64 -14.66 3.21
N HIS A 127 -38.24 -14.32 2.00
CA HIS A 127 -39.15 -13.75 0.98
C HIS A 127 -40.00 -14.80 0.28
N HIS A 128 -39.78 -16.09 0.54
CA HIS A 128 -40.65 -17.14 0.05
C HIS A 128 -41.78 -17.39 1.06
N PRO A 129 -43.04 -17.56 0.60
CA PRO A 129 -44.12 -17.96 1.48
C PRO A 129 -43.75 -19.25 2.22
N SER A 130 -44.23 -19.41 3.45
CA SER A 130 -44.13 -20.71 4.13
C SER A 130 -44.76 -21.75 3.21
N SER A 131 -44.07 -22.87 2.97
CA SER A 131 -44.70 -24.01 2.30
C SER A 131 -45.94 -24.37 3.10
N GLY A 132 -47.13 -24.08 2.55
CA GLY A 132 -48.39 -24.39 3.20
C GLY A 132 -48.58 -25.89 3.37
N ARG A 133 -49.76 -26.31 3.81
CA ARG A 133 -50.11 -27.73 3.94
C ARG A 133 -50.12 -28.38 2.54
N THR A 134 -49.06 -29.12 2.21
CA THR A 134 -49.03 -29.96 1.00
C THR A 134 -49.76 -31.27 1.28
N ALA A 135 -50.63 -31.70 0.36
CA ALA A 135 -51.51 -32.86 0.54
C ALA A 135 -50.75 -34.21 0.61
N ASN A 136 -49.48 -34.24 0.22
CA ASN A 136 -48.67 -35.46 0.18
C ASN A 136 -47.46 -35.31 1.12
N ARG A 137 -47.31 -36.27 2.04
CA ARG A 137 -46.32 -36.30 3.13
C ARG A 137 -44.88 -36.59 2.67
N SER A 138 -44.47 -36.13 1.49
CA SER A 138 -43.13 -36.45 0.96
C SER A 138 -42.66 -35.43 -0.08
N MET A 139 -42.28 -34.25 0.41
CA MET A 139 -41.14 -33.52 -0.13
C MET A 139 -40.32 -33.03 1.05
N THR A 140 -39.55 -33.96 1.63
CA THR A 140 -38.54 -33.65 2.64
C THR A 140 -37.50 -32.72 2.02
N MET A 141 -37.15 -31.66 2.74
CA MET A 141 -36.02 -30.81 2.38
C MET A 141 -34.77 -31.70 2.32
N VAL A 142 -34.22 -31.89 1.12
CA VAL A 142 -32.90 -32.49 0.97
C VAL A 142 -31.91 -31.38 1.26
N GLU A 143 -31.39 -31.35 2.48
CA GLU A 143 -30.26 -30.50 2.81
C GLU A 143 -29.10 -30.86 1.87
N ASN A 144 -28.50 -29.87 1.23
CA ASN A 144 -27.28 -30.08 0.46
C ASN A 144 -26.12 -29.92 1.46
N PRO A 145 -25.55 -31.02 2.00
CA PRO A 145 -24.47 -30.92 2.97
C PRO A 145 -23.28 -30.23 2.33
N GLU A 146 -22.52 -29.47 3.12
CA GLU A 146 -21.27 -28.89 2.64
C GLU A 146 -20.38 -30.00 2.06
N PRO A 147 -19.75 -29.77 0.91
CA PRO A 147 -18.93 -30.79 0.26
C PRO A 147 -17.79 -31.19 1.20
N THR A 148 -17.70 -32.48 1.51
CA THR A 148 -16.67 -33.04 2.39
C THR A 148 -15.27 -33.02 1.78
N VAL A 149 -15.16 -32.77 0.47
CA VAL A 149 -13.90 -32.76 -0.28
C VAL A 149 -13.86 -31.54 -1.21
N SER A 150 -12.78 -30.76 -1.13
CA SER A 150 -12.50 -29.67 -2.07
C SER A 150 -11.70 -30.20 -3.25
N VAL A 151 -12.15 -29.92 -4.47
CA VAL A 151 -11.43 -30.25 -5.71
C VAL A 151 -10.34 -29.21 -5.97
N ASP A 152 -9.18 -29.61 -6.50
CA ASP A 152 -8.16 -28.66 -6.97
C ASP A 152 -8.76 -27.76 -8.07
N PRO A 153 -8.63 -26.42 -7.97
CA PRO A 153 -9.12 -25.48 -8.98
C PRO A 153 -8.77 -25.82 -10.44
N ARG A 154 -7.61 -26.46 -10.67
CA ARG A 154 -7.16 -26.83 -12.03
C ARG A 154 -7.90 -28.04 -12.61
N GLU A 155 -8.55 -28.84 -11.78
CA GLU A 155 -9.23 -30.08 -12.19
C GLU A 155 -10.76 -29.95 -12.27
N ILE A 156 -11.32 -28.83 -11.79
CA ILE A 156 -12.77 -28.58 -11.74
C ILE A 156 -13.44 -28.84 -13.09
N GLY A 157 -12.85 -28.35 -14.19
CA GLY A 157 -13.41 -28.53 -15.53
C GLY A 157 -13.50 -30.01 -15.93
N ARG A 158 -12.46 -30.79 -15.65
CA ARG A 158 -12.42 -32.23 -15.95
C ARG A 158 -13.44 -33.00 -15.12
N VAL A 159 -13.50 -32.75 -13.81
CA VAL A 159 -14.43 -33.43 -12.89
C VAL A 159 -15.88 -33.10 -13.25
N SER A 160 -16.18 -31.82 -13.56
CA SER A 160 -17.51 -31.39 -13.97
C SER A 160 -17.99 -32.10 -15.24
N GLN A 161 -17.14 -32.21 -16.27
CA GLN A 161 -17.49 -32.92 -17.50
C GLN A 161 -17.68 -34.43 -17.30
N ALA A 162 -16.87 -35.04 -16.44
CA ALA A 162 -16.99 -36.46 -16.12
C ALA A 162 -18.32 -36.78 -15.42
N VAL A 163 -18.74 -35.95 -14.44
CA VAL A 163 -20.03 -36.10 -13.76
C VAL A 163 -21.18 -35.89 -14.73
N LYS A 164 -21.11 -34.87 -15.60
CA LYS A 164 -22.13 -34.60 -16.61
C LYS A 164 -22.32 -35.78 -17.57
N ALA A 165 -21.22 -36.35 -18.08
CA ALA A 165 -21.27 -37.52 -18.96
C ALA A 165 -21.81 -38.76 -18.25
N GLY A 166 -21.45 -38.97 -16.98
CA GLY A 166 -21.97 -40.06 -16.16
C GLY A 166 -23.46 -39.96 -15.89
N GLN A 167 -23.98 -38.75 -15.66
CA GLN A 167 -25.40 -38.50 -15.48
C GLN A 167 -26.18 -38.72 -16.78
N ALA A 168 -25.68 -38.19 -17.91
CA ALA A 168 -26.32 -38.38 -19.21
C ALA A 168 -26.47 -39.87 -19.60
N ARG A 169 -25.48 -40.71 -19.25
CA ARG A 169 -25.55 -42.18 -19.42
C ARG A 169 -26.58 -42.84 -18.51
N ARG A 170 -26.77 -42.30 -17.30
CA ARG A 170 -27.75 -42.80 -16.33
C ARG A 170 -29.18 -42.43 -16.73
N ASP A 171 -29.35 -41.25 -17.30
CA ASP A 171 -30.65 -40.73 -17.76
C ASP A 171 -31.08 -41.31 -19.13
N SER A 172 -30.14 -41.89 -19.88
CA SER A 172 -30.41 -42.53 -21.17
C SER A 172 -30.83 -44.00 -21.07
N ASN A 173 -30.93 -44.55 -19.86
CA ASN A 173 -31.48 -45.88 -19.55
C ASN A 173 -32.85 -45.73 -18.88
#